data_AF-A0A4R8B4I0-F1
#
_entry.id   AF-A0A4R8B4I0-F1
#
_cell.length_a   1.000
_cell.length_b   1.000
_cell.length_c   1.000
_cell.angle_alpha   90.00
_cell.angle_beta   90.00
_cell.angle_gamma   90.00
#
_symmetry.space_group_name_H-M   'P 1'
#
loop_
_entity.id
_entity.type
_entity.pdbx_description
1 polymer ?
#
loop_
_entity_poly.entity_id
_entity_poly.type
_entity_poly.pdbx_seq_one_letter_code
_entity_poly.pdbx_strand_id
1 'polypeptide(L)'
;MKRVYLDSNVFRYLKQKPDLLESIFDVINSFMFYYSYAHLADLSRDKTDMKFDDLIFMENLVDQNFLNLQSDREYVNVQIVPPALAFSSLTNLKFSDINFVDIIDDAFPNDISTLEIDKAKELLKMFLTFPIKSLGMEDLNFQTEGTAVDIISPNGTNSILEYLEKLVNTFDNLNTDPKLWRELRNYTIENLNFSNFEIDIQNIEFDKQLKNTKLQSTFIKFVENALSSFRKTDFRDQYNFFITAYTCLNLLGIDKEKSKKVVFSSFQNDAQHAYYAAHCEYLVSDDEQLLLKAKALYNLLNIKTQVLHADEFFNNLDKIGCDGELEFDDFMEKLKDLKNNINFSESISYDEGTVYRLYNSYFDYFNEMQIIKTENLNPICVFYKEYENYSNFSSFEEMELITNRIVRTLGRDLYNKKKYSANDTLQIKNEDWQGRVWDFEYSNFYLKINNKRFSLHYQPK
;
A
#
# COMPACT_ATOMS: atom_id res chain seq x y z
N MET A 1 -3.57 11.33 -14.98
CA MET A 1 -2.41 11.09 -14.14
C MET A 1 -2.45 9.67 -13.65
N LYS A 2 -1.36 8.94 -13.86
CA LYS A 2 -1.19 7.58 -13.36
C LYS A 2 -0.29 7.62 -12.13
N ARG A 3 -0.68 6.92 -11.06
CA ARG A 3 0.15 6.76 -9.87
C ARG A 3 1.16 5.66 -10.12
N VAL A 4 2.41 5.92 -9.78
CA VAL A 4 3.54 5.04 -10.03
C VAL A 4 4.32 4.86 -8.74
N TYR A 5 4.59 3.62 -8.40
CA TYR A 5 5.46 3.24 -7.30
C TYR A 5 6.72 2.61 -7.87
N LEU A 6 7.85 3.29 -7.69
CA LEU A 6 9.16 2.80 -8.08
C LEU A 6 9.80 2.11 -6.88
N ASP A 7 10.38 0.93 -7.04
CA ASP A 7 11.20 0.31 -6.00
C ASP A 7 12.55 1.06 -5.85
N SER A 8 13.19 0.94 -4.68
CA SER A 8 14.51 1.47 -4.35
C SER A 8 15.58 1.11 -5.40
N ASN A 9 15.49 -0.08 -6.01
CA ASN A 9 16.42 -0.48 -7.08
C ASN A 9 16.28 0.37 -8.36
N VAL A 10 15.08 0.85 -8.68
CA VAL A 10 14.80 1.65 -9.88
C VAL A 10 15.39 3.04 -9.74
N PHE A 11 15.31 3.65 -8.54
CA PHE A 11 15.97 4.94 -8.31
C PHE A 11 17.48 4.85 -8.55
N ARG A 12 18.12 3.78 -8.07
CA ARG A 12 19.56 3.55 -8.32
C ARG A 12 19.87 3.31 -9.80
N TYR A 13 18.98 2.63 -10.51
CA TYR A 13 19.09 2.45 -11.96
C TYR A 13 18.97 3.78 -12.72
N LEU A 14 17.99 4.63 -12.37
CA LEU A 14 17.78 5.93 -12.99
C LEU A 14 18.95 6.89 -12.77
N LYS A 15 19.59 6.85 -11.59
CA LYS A 15 20.84 7.61 -11.33
C LYS A 15 21.95 7.31 -12.33
N GLN A 16 21.98 6.10 -12.89
CA GLN A 16 23.00 5.67 -13.85
C GLN A 16 22.61 5.97 -15.31
N LYS A 17 21.37 6.43 -15.55
CA LYS A 17 20.83 6.70 -16.89
C LYS A 17 20.21 8.11 -16.96
N PRO A 18 21.05 9.17 -17.01
CA PRO A 18 20.57 10.55 -17.05
C PRO A 18 19.69 10.86 -18.27
N ASP A 19 19.99 10.30 -19.44
CA ASP A 19 19.19 10.51 -20.66
C ASP A 19 17.74 10.02 -20.50
N LEU A 20 17.55 8.92 -19.76
CA LEU A 20 16.24 8.39 -19.47
C LEU A 20 15.49 9.26 -18.45
N LEU A 21 16.22 9.82 -17.49
CA LEU A 21 15.66 10.74 -16.51
C LEU A 21 15.10 12.00 -17.18
N GLU A 22 15.81 12.57 -18.17
CA GLU A 22 15.30 13.69 -18.98
C GLU A 22 13.99 13.32 -19.69
N SER A 23 13.93 12.13 -20.29
CA SER A 23 12.72 11.64 -20.96
C SER A 23 11.53 11.49 -20.01
N ILE A 24 11.78 11.11 -18.74
CA ILE A 24 10.74 11.05 -17.71
C ILE A 24 10.25 12.46 -17.36
N PHE A 25 11.15 13.43 -17.26
CA PHE A 25 10.79 14.82 -16.95
C PHE A 25 9.92 15.47 -18.04
N ASP A 26 10.09 15.09 -19.29
CA ASP A 26 9.24 15.57 -20.39
C ASP A 26 7.76 15.17 -20.22
N VAL A 27 7.50 14.01 -19.60
CA VAL A 27 6.15 13.46 -19.40
C VAL A 27 5.69 13.46 -17.94
N ILE A 28 6.48 14.05 -17.02
CA ILE A 28 6.27 13.94 -15.56
C ILE A 28 4.89 14.40 -15.12
N ASN A 29 4.31 15.38 -15.81
CA ASN A 29 2.97 15.90 -15.52
C ASN A 29 1.83 14.88 -15.73
N SER A 30 2.10 13.77 -16.43
CA SER A 30 1.16 12.67 -16.65
C SER A 30 1.25 11.59 -15.57
N PHE A 31 2.24 11.68 -14.68
CA PHE A 31 2.53 10.71 -13.64
C PHE A 31 2.53 11.36 -12.26
N MET A 32 2.30 10.54 -11.25
CA MET A 32 2.53 10.90 -9.86
C MET A 32 3.32 9.78 -9.21
N PHE A 33 4.56 10.06 -8.82
CA PHE A 33 5.45 9.08 -8.23
C PHE A 33 5.32 9.12 -6.72
N TYR A 34 5.18 7.94 -6.11
CA TYR A 34 5.04 7.80 -4.67
C TYR A 34 6.25 7.08 -4.07
N TYR A 35 6.56 7.44 -2.82
CA TYR A 35 7.47 6.67 -1.97
C TYR A 35 6.78 6.29 -0.67
N SER A 36 7.41 5.44 0.14
CA SER A 36 6.81 4.90 1.37
C SER A 36 7.87 4.57 2.42
N TYR A 37 7.41 4.10 3.58
CA TYR A 37 8.29 3.61 4.64
C TYR A 37 9.27 2.53 4.15
N ALA A 38 8.89 1.71 3.17
CA ALA A 38 9.76 0.65 2.64
C ALA A 38 11.07 1.20 2.05
N HIS A 39 11.00 2.33 1.36
CA HIS A 39 12.20 3.02 0.84
C HIS A 39 13.11 3.51 1.95
N LEU A 40 12.50 4.09 2.98
CA LEU A 40 13.20 4.61 4.14
C LEU A 40 13.89 3.47 4.91
N ALA A 41 13.23 2.32 5.01
CA ALA A 41 13.77 1.11 5.62
C ALA A 41 14.90 0.45 4.80
N ASP A 42 14.89 0.58 3.46
CA ASP A 42 16.04 0.18 2.64
C ASP A 42 17.24 1.07 2.91
N LEU A 43 17.04 2.39 2.93
CA LEU A 43 18.10 3.37 3.13
C LEU A 43 18.67 3.35 4.56
N SER A 44 17.87 2.96 5.57
CA SER A 44 18.34 2.85 6.95
C SER A 44 19.38 1.73 7.13
N ARG A 45 19.39 0.74 6.22
CA ARG A 45 20.38 -0.34 6.19
C ARG A 45 21.69 0.10 5.57
N ASP A 46 21.68 1.14 4.74
CA ASP A 46 22.89 1.74 4.22
C ASP A 46 23.59 2.56 5.34
N LYS A 47 24.78 2.10 5.70
CA LYS A 47 25.61 2.73 6.74
C LYS A 47 26.45 3.88 6.20
N THR A 48 26.49 4.06 4.88
CA THR A 48 27.24 5.13 4.22
C THR A 48 26.42 6.41 4.14
N ASP A 49 27.09 7.53 3.85
CA ASP A 49 26.44 8.81 3.63
C ASP A 49 25.78 8.91 2.24
N MET A 50 26.00 7.93 1.34
CA MET A 50 25.38 7.90 0.00
C MET A 50 23.85 7.88 0.07
N LYS A 51 23.28 7.37 1.16
CA LYS A 51 21.83 7.39 1.38
C LYS A 51 21.24 8.80 1.35
N PHE A 52 21.98 9.84 1.75
CA PHE A 52 21.48 11.22 1.69
C PHE A 52 21.42 11.72 0.25
N ASP A 53 22.38 11.34 -0.59
CA ASP A 53 22.33 11.61 -2.03
C ASP A 53 21.19 10.81 -2.70
N ASP A 54 20.89 9.61 -2.23
CA ASP A 54 19.72 8.83 -2.66
C ASP A 54 18.40 9.53 -2.29
N LEU A 55 18.27 10.03 -1.06
CA LEU A 55 17.08 10.77 -0.63
C LEU A 55 16.83 12.03 -1.47
N ILE A 56 17.88 12.82 -1.72
CA ILE A 56 17.79 14.04 -2.56
C ILE A 56 17.40 13.68 -3.99
N PHE A 57 17.96 12.61 -4.54
CA PHE A 57 17.60 12.17 -5.89
C PHE A 57 16.15 11.70 -5.98
N MET A 58 15.70 10.91 -5.01
CA MET A 58 14.31 10.44 -4.95
C MET A 58 13.34 11.62 -4.92
N GLU A 59 13.63 12.64 -4.11
CA GLU A 59 12.82 13.85 -3.98
C GLU A 59 12.56 14.55 -5.32
N ASN A 60 13.52 14.54 -6.26
CA ASN A 60 13.32 15.13 -7.58
C ASN A 60 12.22 14.45 -8.43
N LEU A 61 11.87 13.20 -8.12
CA LEU A 61 10.85 12.42 -8.84
C LEU A 61 9.55 12.31 -8.04
N VAL A 62 9.64 12.01 -6.74
CA VAL A 62 8.47 11.78 -5.89
C VAL A 62 7.94 13.05 -5.22
N ASP A 63 8.72 14.14 -5.27
CA ASP A 63 8.48 15.38 -4.52
C ASP A 63 8.21 15.06 -3.05
N GLN A 64 6.97 15.23 -2.60
CA GLN A 64 6.55 15.05 -1.22
C GLN A 64 5.50 13.95 -1.06
N ASN A 65 5.30 13.10 -2.07
CA ASN A 65 4.23 12.11 -2.13
C ASN A 65 4.52 10.85 -1.29
N PHE A 66 4.38 10.98 0.03
CA PHE A 66 4.67 9.91 0.99
C PHE A 66 3.43 9.06 1.30
N LEU A 67 3.44 7.79 0.88
CA LEU A 67 2.46 6.79 1.30
C LEU A 67 2.79 6.29 2.70
N ASN A 68 1.85 6.47 3.62
CA ASN A 68 2.02 6.05 5.01
C ASN A 68 0.72 5.46 5.57
N LEU A 69 0.89 4.35 6.30
CA LEU A 69 -0.14 3.77 7.15
C LEU A 69 0.07 4.27 8.58
N GLN A 70 -0.70 5.28 9.00
CA GLN A 70 -0.62 5.80 10.36
C GLN A 70 -1.30 4.87 11.37
N SER A 71 -0.77 4.80 12.59
CA SER A 71 -1.26 3.93 13.67
C SER A 71 -2.72 4.16 14.06
N ASP A 72 -3.26 5.34 13.78
CA ASP A 72 -4.62 5.80 14.09
C ASP A 72 -5.59 5.76 12.89
N ARG A 73 -5.14 5.33 11.70
CA ARG A 73 -5.95 5.31 10.47
C ARG A 73 -6.16 3.89 9.92
N GLU A 74 -7.30 3.70 9.24
CA GLU A 74 -7.70 2.40 8.64
C GLU A 74 -7.08 2.13 7.28
N TYR A 75 -6.54 3.17 6.66
CA TYR A 75 -6.12 3.14 5.27
C TYR A 75 -4.82 3.90 5.09
N VAL A 76 -4.05 3.46 4.10
CA VAL A 76 -2.92 4.20 3.59
C VAL A 76 -3.42 5.55 3.08
N ASN A 77 -2.71 6.61 3.44
CA ASN A 77 -2.97 7.94 2.92
C ASN A 77 -1.68 8.61 2.50
N VAL A 78 -1.81 9.68 1.71
CA VAL A 78 -0.68 10.51 1.30
C VAL A 78 -0.40 11.56 2.37
N GLN A 79 0.82 11.57 2.87
CA GLN A 79 1.39 12.67 3.63
C GLN A 79 2.28 13.50 2.70
N ILE A 80 2.24 14.82 2.84
CA ILE A 80 3.08 15.73 2.06
C ILE A 80 4.36 15.98 2.88
N VAL A 81 5.34 15.12 2.67
CA VAL A 81 6.61 15.14 3.42
C VAL A 81 7.74 14.81 2.44
N PRO A 82 8.85 15.56 2.42
CA PRO A 82 10.01 15.20 1.61
C PRO A 82 10.71 13.93 2.14
N PRO A 83 11.33 13.10 1.28
CA PRO A 83 12.04 11.90 1.68
C PRO A 83 13.08 12.13 2.78
N ALA A 84 13.88 13.20 2.67
CA ALA A 84 14.91 13.51 3.66
C ALA A 84 14.34 13.82 5.05
N LEU A 85 13.23 14.56 5.10
CA LEU A 85 12.56 14.88 6.36
C LEU A 85 11.90 13.62 6.96
N ALA A 86 11.22 12.83 6.14
CA ALA A 86 10.62 11.57 6.57
C ALA A 86 11.68 10.61 7.12
N PHE A 87 12.84 10.52 6.46
CA PHE A 87 13.96 9.68 6.92
C PHE A 87 14.50 10.12 8.28
N SER A 88 14.67 11.42 8.50
CA SER A 88 15.16 11.95 9.78
C SER A 88 14.24 11.65 10.96
N SER A 89 12.94 11.43 10.69
CA SER A 89 11.93 11.10 11.70
C SER A 89 11.84 9.60 12.03
N LEU A 90 12.61 8.75 11.36
CA LEU A 90 12.66 7.32 11.65
C LEU A 90 13.23 7.08 13.05
N THR A 91 12.39 6.52 13.92
CA THR A 91 12.85 5.95 15.19
C THR A 91 13.33 4.53 14.95
N ASN A 92 14.65 4.31 15.05
CA ASN A 92 15.24 2.97 15.06
C ASN A 92 15.08 2.35 16.45
N LEU A 93 13.85 1.97 16.82
CA LEU A 93 13.63 1.15 18.01
C LEU A 93 13.91 -0.31 17.65
N LYS A 94 14.83 -0.96 18.36
CA LYS A 94 14.92 -2.42 18.28
C LYS A 94 13.87 -3.03 19.18
N PHE A 95 13.34 -4.19 18.83
CA PHE A 95 12.41 -4.89 19.72
C PHE A 95 13.13 -5.29 21.02
N SER A 96 14.44 -5.55 21.00
CA SER A 96 15.28 -5.81 22.17
C SER A 96 15.36 -4.64 23.15
N ASP A 97 15.05 -3.43 22.71
CA ASP A 97 15.03 -2.24 23.58
C ASP A 97 13.74 -2.19 24.41
N ILE A 98 12.78 -3.10 24.17
CA ILE A 98 11.56 -3.24 24.94
C ILE A 98 11.87 -3.89 26.29
N ASN A 99 11.78 -3.09 27.35
CA ASN A 99 11.75 -3.60 28.72
C ASN A 99 10.30 -3.76 29.19
N PHE A 100 9.86 -5.00 29.37
CA PHE A 100 8.49 -5.32 29.79
C PHE A 100 8.14 -4.78 31.19
N VAL A 101 9.14 -4.59 32.06
CA VAL A 101 8.93 -3.98 33.38
C VAL A 101 8.68 -2.47 33.22
N ASP A 102 9.45 -1.82 32.37
CA ASP A 102 9.27 -0.39 32.07
C ASP A 102 7.91 -0.15 31.40
N ILE A 103 7.43 -1.06 30.52
CA ILE A 103 6.08 -1.00 29.95
C ILE A 103 5.01 -1.00 31.06
N ILE A 104 5.15 -1.84 32.09
CA ILE A 104 4.19 -1.89 33.20
C ILE A 104 4.25 -0.58 33.99
N ASP A 105 5.44 -0.06 34.25
CA ASP A 105 5.61 1.17 35.02
C ASP A 105 5.12 2.42 34.23
N ASP A 106 5.31 2.44 32.90
CA ASP A 106 4.82 3.50 31.99
C ASP A 106 3.31 3.43 31.75
N ALA A 107 2.74 2.23 31.64
CA ALA A 107 1.28 2.04 31.49
C ALA A 107 0.50 2.49 32.73
N PHE A 108 1.17 2.53 33.89
CA PHE A 108 0.59 2.97 35.15
C PHE A 108 1.52 3.99 35.84
N PRO A 109 1.59 5.25 35.36
CA PRO A 109 2.46 6.25 35.96
C PRO A 109 2.19 6.44 37.46
N ASN A 110 3.23 6.66 38.24
CA ASN A 110 3.12 6.82 39.70
C ASN A 110 2.19 7.98 40.12
N ASP A 111 1.96 8.92 39.20
CA ASP A 111 1.12 10.10 39.38
C ASP A 111 -0.39 9.76 39.45
N ILE A 112 -0.77 8.53 39.07
CA ILE A 112 -2.14 8.00 39.06
C ILE A 112 -2.29 6.89 40.12
N SER A 113 -1.29 6.66 40.99
CA SER A 113 -1.27 5.51 41.91
C SER A 113 -2.44 5.50 42.90
N THR A 114 -3.27 4.46 42.83
CA THR A 114 -4.22 4.07 43.87
C THR A 114 -3.81 2.71 44.42
N LEU A 115 -4.27 2.36 45.63
CA LEU A 115 -4.00 1.05 46.24
C LEU A 115 -4.39 -0.13 45.33
N GLU A 116 -5.40 0.05 44.48
CA GLU A 116 -5.84 -0.96 43.51
C GLU A 116 -4.88 -1.08 42.33
N ILE A 117 -4.37 0.04 41.81
CA ILE A 117 -3.38 0.09 40.73
C ILE A 117 -2.04 -0.50 41.19
N ASP A 118 -1.60 -0.18 42.41
CA ASP A 118 -0.36 -0.72 42.96
C ASP A 118 -0.45 -2.24 43.17
N LYS A 119 -1.60 -2.74 43.64
CA LYS A 119 -1.85 -4.18 43.71
C LYS A 119 -1.87 -4.84 42.34
N ALA A 120 -2.46 -4.18 41.33
CA ALA A 120 -2.47 -4.69 39.96
C ALA A 120 -1.06 -4.76 39.36
N LYS A 121 -0.22 -3.73 39.59
CA LYS A 121 1.20 -3.73 39.21
C LYS A 121 1.95 -4.90 39.84
N GLU A 122 1.81 -5.10 41.14
CA GLU A 122 2.46 -6.20 41.86
C GLU A 122 2.01 -7.57 41.36
N LEU A 123 0.71 -7.75 41.08
CA LEU A 123 0.18 -8.99 40.51
C LEU A 123 0.72 -9.25 39.10
N LEU A 124 0.86 -8.22 38.26
CA LEU A 124 1.46 -8.34 36.92
C LEU A 124 2.94 -8.69 36.99
N LYS A 125 3.71 -8.03 37.86
CA LYS A 125 5.13 -8.34 38.09
C LYS A 125 5.29 -9.77 38.61
N MET A 126 4.45 -10.18 39.56
CA MET A 126 4.43 -11.56 40.08
C MET A 126 4.12 -12.57 38.96
N PHE A 127 3.15 -12.28 38.09
CA PHE A 127 2.82 -13.12 36.94
C PHE A 127 4.01 -13.26 35.97
N LEU A 128 4.68 -12.16 35.62
CA LEU A 128 5.84 -12.21 34.72
C LEU A 128 7.01 -13.02 35.31
N THR A 129 7.20 -12.99 36.62
CA THR A 129 8.21 -13.80 37.31
C THR A 129 7.76 -15.25 37.57
N PHE A 130 6.52 -15.61 37.22
CA PHE A 130 5.97 -16.93 37.50
C PHE A 130 6.74 -18.01 36.74
N PRO A 131 7.05 -19.16 37.37
CA PRO A 131 7.82 -20.21 36.70
C PRO A 131 7.06 -20.81 35.52
N ILE A 132 7.68 -20.83 34.33
CA ILE A 132 7.05 -21.41 33.12
C ILE A 132 6.77 -22.90 33.28
N LYS A 133 7.66 -23.61 33.98
CA LYS A 133 7.51 -25.05 34.26
C LYS A 133 6.21 -25.34 35.00
N SER A 134 5.76 -24.44 35.86
CA SER A 134 4.52 -24.56 36.61
C SER A 134 3.26 -24.37 35.74
N LEU A 135 3.40 -23.92 34.50
CA LEU A 135 2.30 -23.77 33.53
C LEU A 135 2.10 -25.02 32.66
N GLY A 136 2.86 -26.11 32.89
CA GLY A 136 2.72 -27.35 32.11
C GLY A 136 3.29 -27.25 30.69
N MET A 137 4.16 -26.28 30.42
CA MET A 137 4.82 -26.14 29.11
C MET A 137 5.96 -27.14 28.87
N GLU A 138 6.26 -28.02 29.83
CA GLU A 138 7.26 -29.10 29.69
C GLU A 138 6.85 -30.18 28.66
N ASP A 139 5.55 -30.32 28.38
CA ASP A 139 5.03 -31.29 27.41
C ASP A 139 5.15 -30.83 25.94
N LEU A 140 5.59 -29.58 25.71
CA LEU A 140 5.93 -29.06 24.37
C LEU A 140 7.34 -29.50 23.94
N ASN A 141 7.71 -30.75 24.24
CA ASN A 141 8.91 -31.38 23.70
C ASN A 141 8.68 -31.67 22.21
N PHE A 142 8.99 -30.67 21.39
CA PHE A 142 9.11 -30.85 19.95
C PHE A 142 10.15 -31.96 19.69
N GLN A 143 9.71 -33.11 19.16
CA GLN A 143 10.56 -34.29 18.90
C GLN A 143 11.56 -34.08 17.74
N THR A 144 11.92 -32.84 17.44
CA THR A 144 12.76 -32.48 16.30
C THR A 144 13.92 -31.65 16.83
N GLU A 145 15.12 -32.23 16.78
CA GLU A 145 16.36 -31.50 17.04
C GLU A 145 16.62 -30.53 15.88
N GLY A 146 16.78 -29.25 16.19
CA GLY A 146 17.08 -28.21 15.21
C GLY A 146 16.84 -26.79 15.75
N THR A 147 17.67 -25.84 15.33
CA THR A 147 17.59 -24.40 15.66
C THR A 147 16.22 -23.78 15.40
N ALA A 148 15.50 -24.23 14.37
CA ALA A 148 14.15 -23.77 14.03
C ALA A 148 13.12 -23.99 15.16
N VAL A 149 13.30 -25.04 15.96
CA VAL A 149 12.43 -25.41 17.09
C VAL A 149 12.83 -24.65 18.35
N ASP A 150 14.13 -24.39 18.52
CA ASP A 150 14.67 -23.61 19.65
C ASP A 150 14.17 -22.15 19.66
N ILE A 151 13.82 -21.61 18.48
CA ILE A 151 13.25 -20.26 18.26
C ILE A 151 11.96 -20.05 19.07
N ILE A 152 11.07 -21.04 19.10
CA ILE A 152 9.76 -20.94 19.75
C ILE A 152 9.64 -21.79 21.01
N SER A 153 10.68 -22.56 21.34
CA SER A 153 10.67 -23.43 22.50
C SER A 153 10.86 -22.63 23.80
N PRO A 154 10.10 -22.92 24.87
CA PRO A 154 10.35 -22.38 26.20
C PRO A 154 11.62 -22.97 26.84
N ASN A 155 12.26 -23.95 26.21
CA ASN A 155 13.47 -24.59 26.75
C ASN A 155 14.56 -23.56 27.06
N GLY A 156 15.15 -23.68 28.24
CA GLY A 156 16.20 -22.80 28.75
C GLY A 156 15.70 -21.52 29.45
N THR A 157 14.38 -21.36 29.64
CA THR A 157 13.79 -20.21 30.34
C THR A 157 13.13 -20.65 31.65
N ASN A 158 13.26 -19.84 32.70
CA ASN A 158 12.73 -20.13 34.03
C ASN A 158 11.41 -19.43 34.31
N SER A 159 11.20 -18.23 33.76
CA SER A 159 10.04 -17.37 34.04
C SER A 159 9.37 -16.88 32.75
N ILE A 160 8.11 -16.47 32.83
CA ILE A 160 7.35 -15.90 31.69
C ILE A 160 8.12 -14.74 31.06
N LEU A 161 8.73 -13.88 31.89
CA LEU A 161 9.55 -12.77 31.45
C LEU A 161 10.75 -13.23 30.59
N GLU A 162 11.54 -14.19 31.09
CA GLU A 162 12.70 -14.72 30.35
C GLU A 162 12.29 -15.33 28.99
N TYR A 163 11.11 -15.93 28.90
CA TYR A 163 10.58 -16.45 27.63
C TYR A 163 10.10 -15.35 26.70
N LEU A 164 9.41 -14.32 27.21
CA LEU A 164 9.03 -13.16 26.40
C LEU A 164 10.27 -12.44 25.86
N GLU A 165 11.30 -12.25 26.69
CA GLU A 165 12.60 -11.71 26.27
C GLU A 165 13.27 -12.62 25.23
N LYS A 166 13.26 -13.94 25.43
CA LYS A 166 13.76 -14.90 24.43
C LYS A 166 13.04 -14.76 23.09
N LEU A 167 11.70 -14.65 23.09
CA LEU A 167 10.92 -14.47 21.87
C LEU A 167 11.24 -13.14 21.18
N VAL A 168 11.27 -12.04 21.92
CA VAL A 168 11.65 -10.70 21.42
C VAL A 168 13.04 -10.72 20.79
N ASN A 169 14.03 -11.26 21.51
CA ASN A 169 15.39 -11.40 20.99
C ASN A 169 15.46 -12.31 19.76
N THR A 170 14.61 -13.34 19.70
CA THR A 170 14.54 -14.22 18.54
C THR A 170 13.99 -13.49 17.31
N PHE A 171 13.01 -12.61 17.47
CA PHE A 171 12.52 -11.75 16.37
C PHE A 171 13.60 -10.77 15.87
N ASP A 172 14.40 -10.19 16.76
CA ASP A 172 15.56 -9.38 16.34
C ASP A 172 16.65 -10.22 15.68
N ASN A 173 16.86 -11.46 16.14
CA ASN A 173 17.78 -12.40 15.51
C ASN A 173 17.32 -12.82 14.11
N LEU A 174 16.01 -12.90 13.83
CA LEU A 174 15.51 -13.12 12.45
C LEU A 174 15.93 -11.98 11.52
N ASN A 175 15.96 -10.74 12.01
CA ASN A 175 16.39 -9.58 11.23
C ASN A 175 17.91 -9.52 10.99
N THR A 176 18.71 -10.15 11.86
CA THR A 176 20.18 -10.01 11.88
C THR A 176 20.95 -11.27 11.46
N ASP A 177 20.40 -12.47 11.67
CA ASP A 177 20.96 -13.75 11.23
C ASP A 177 20.08 -14.40 10.15
N PRO A 178 20.48 -14.33 8.87
CA PRO A 178 19.78 -14.97 7.78
C PRO A 178 19.66 -16.50 7.91
N LYS A 179 20.52 -17.17 8.67
CA LYS A 179 20.46 -18.63 8.83
C LYS A 179 19.19 -19.06 9.54
N LEU A 180 18.80 -18.33 10.56
CA LEU A 180 17.63 -18.61 11.41
C LEU A 180 16.35 -18.70 10.57
N TRP A 181 16.11 -17.70 9.72
CA TRP A 181 14.97 -17.69 8.80
C TRP A 181 15.03 -18.83 7.77
N ARG A 182 16.22 -19.10 7.23
CA ARG A 182 16.42 -20.17 6.23
C ARG A 182 16.13 -21.54 6.80
N GLU A 183 16.52 -21.79 8.04
CA GLU A 183 16.25 -23.05 8.74
C GLU A 183 14.76 -23.24 8.98
N LEU A 184 14.06 -22.20 9.46
CA LEU A 184 12.59 -22.22 9.56
C LEU A 184 11.92 -22.53 8.21
N ARG A 185 12.31 -21.80 7.17
CA ARG A 185 11.77 -21.99 5.81
C ARG A 185 12.04 -23.41 5.29
N ASN A 186 13.27 -23.89 5.40
CA ASN A 186 13.63 -25.22 4.93
C ASN A 186 12.86 -26.30 5.71
N TYR A 187 12.74 -26.16 7.03
CA TYR A 187 11.94 -27.06 7.85
C TYR A 187 10.48 -27.09 7.37
N THR A 188 9.87 -25.94 7.09
CA THR A 188 8.51 -25.88 6.55
C THR A 188 8.41 -26.56 5.18
N ILE A 189 9.34 -26.29 4.26
CA ILE A 189 9.35 -26.89 2.92
C ILE A 189 9.52 -28.41 2.97
N GLU A 190 10.45 -28.92 3.78
CA GLU A 190 10.72 -30.35 3.92
C GLU A 190 9.52 -31.12 4.51
N ASN A 191 8.88 -30.56 5.53
CA ASN A 191 7.78 -31.21 6.22
C ASN A 191 6.46 -31.15 5.43
N LEU A 192 6.18 -30.02 4.79
CA LEU A 192 4.97 -29.86 3.97
C LEU A 192 5.12 -30.46 2.57
N ASN A 193 6.35 -30.52 2.05
CA ASN A 193 6.75 -31.13 0.78
C ASN A 193 5.93 -30.64 -0.43
N PHE A 194 5.75 -29.32 -0.54
CA PHE A 194 5.05 -28.71 -1.68
C PHE A 194 5.78 -28.88 -3.01
N SER A 195 7.08 -29.19 -2.98
CA SER A 195 7.89 -29.49 -4.17
C SER A 195 7.35 -30.63 -5.03
N ASN A 196 6.51 -31.50 -4.46
CA ASN A 196 5.84 -32.58 -5.21
C ASN A 196 4.59 -32.12 -5.98
N PHE A 197 4.21 -30.85 -5.86
CA PHE A 197 3.03 -30.28 -6.50
C PHE A 197 3.46 -29.24 -7.53
N GLU A 198 2.90 -29.31 -8.74
CA GLU A 198 3.07 -28.28 -9.77
C GLU A 198 2.22 -27.05 -9.41
N ILE A 199 2.70 -26.25 -8.46
CA ILE A 199 2.06 -24.99 -8.10
C ILE A 199 2.60 -23.90 -9.03
N ASP A 200 1.70 -23.32 -9.82
CA ASP A 200 1.95 -22.10 -10.58
C ASP A 200 1.39 -20.91 -9.81
N ILE A 201 2.29 -20.20 -9.13
CA ILE A 201 1.96 -19.06 -8.28
C ILE A 201 1.31 -17.89 -9.05
N GLN A 202 1.50 -17.82 -10.38
CA GLN A 202 0.90 -16.76 -11.20
C GLN A 202 -0.55 -17.07 -11.61
N ASN A 203 -0.96 -18.34 -11.53
CA ASN A 203 -2.32 -18.76 -11.83
C ASN A 203 -3.19 -18.67 -10.57
N ILE A 204 -4.31 -17.94 -10.64
CA ILE A 204 -5.29 -17.77 -9.55
C ILE A 204 -5.73 -19.11 -8.94
N GLU A 205 -5.69 -20.20 -9.71
CA GLU A 205 -6.02 -21.54 -9.23
C GLU A 205 -5.06 -22.08 -8.15
N PHE A 206 -3.88 -21.47 -7.94
CA PHE A 206 -2.94 -21.89 -6.90
C PHE A 206 -3.58 -21.92 -5.50
N ASP A 207 -4.50 -20.99 -5.23
CA ASP A 207 -5.28 -20.94 -4.00
C ASP A 207 -6.06 -22.25 -3.76
N LYS A 208 -6.63 -22.81 -4.84
CA LYS A 208 -7.36 -24.08 -4.80
C LYS A 208 -6.43 -25.29 -4.85
N GLN A 209 -5.31 -25.21 -5.56
CA GLN A 209 -4.32 -26.29 -5.67
C GLN A 209 -3.78 -26.69 -4.28
N LEU A 210 -3.67 -25.73 -3.36
CA LEU A 210 -3.23 -25.98 -1.98
C LEU A 210 -4.18 -26.88 -1.17
N LYS A 211 -5.47 -27.00 -1.55
CA LYS A 211 -6.39 -27.96 -0.92
C LYS A 211 -5.95 -29.41 -1.10
N ASN A 212 -5.27 -29.70 -2.20
CA ASN A 212 -4.80 -31.05 -2.53
C ASN A 212 -3.46 -31.39 -1.87
N THR A 213 -2.88 -30.45 -1.12
CA THR A 213 -1.62 -30.62 -0.41
C THR A 213 -1.86 -31.03 1.04
N LYS A 214 -0.77 -31.23 1.82
CA LYS A 214 -0.86 -31.49 3.26
C LYS A 214 -1.55 -30.37 4.06
N LEU A 215 -1.66 -29.15 3.52
CA LEU A 215 -2.36 -28.04 4.18
C LEU A 215 -3.88 -28.24 4.23
N GLN A 216 -4.45 -29.00 3.30
CA GLN A 216 -5.90 -29.30 3.20
C GLN A 216 -6.81 -28.05 3.29
N SER A 217 -6.28 -26.89 2.90
CA SER A 217 -6.94 -25.59 2.98
C SER A 217 -6.54 -24.75 1.76
N THR A 218 -7.34 -23.73 1.46
CA THR A 218 -6.93 -22.73 0.46
C THR A 218 -5.83 -21.85 1.02
N PHE A 219 -5.09 -21.18 0.15
CA PHE A 219 -4.09 -20.21 0.57
C PHE A 219 -4.71 -19.09 1.41
N ILE A 220 -5.82 -18.51 0.92
CA ILE A 220 -6.53 -17.44 1.63
C ILE A 220 -6.93 -17.91 3.03
N LYS A 221 -7.56 -19.08 3.15
CA LYS A 221 -8.01 -19.60 4.44
C LYS A 221 -6.84 -19.91 5.38
N PHE A 222 -5.71 -20.36 4.84
CA PHE A 222 -4.49 -20.56 5.62
C PHE A 222 -3.96 -19.24 6.19
N VAL A 223 -3.91 -18.18 5.37
CA VAL A 223 -3.50 -16.83 5.79
C VAL A 223 -4.48 -16.26 6.82
N GLU A 224 -5.79 -16.36 6.58
CA GLU A 224 -6.84 -15.96 7.53
C GLU A 224 -6.68 -16.68 8.87
N ASN A 225 -6.42 -17.99 8.86
CA ASN A 225 -6.21 -18.75 10.08
C ASN A 225 -4.95 -18.28 10.83
N ALA A 226 -3.85 -18.01 10.12
CA ALA A 226 -2.62 -17.49 10.70
C ALA A 226 -2.83 -16.11 11.36
N LEU A 227 -3.74 -15.29 10.82
CA LEU A 227 -4.11 -14.00 11.38
C LEU A 227 -5.14 -14.11 12.51
N SER A 228 -6.08 -15.04 12.42
CA SER A 228 -7.20 -15.20 13.37
C SER A 228 -6.77 -15.54 14.81
N SER A 229 -5.53 -16.01 14.99
CA SER A 229 -4.91 -16.19 16.30
C SER A 229 -4.57 -14.86 17.00
N PHE A 230 -4.53 -13.77 16.25
CA PHE A 230 -4.46 -12.38 16.72
C PHE A 230 -5.86 -11.77 16.54
N ARG A 231 -6.54 -11.41 17.64
CA ARG A 231 -7.98 -11.10 17.68
C ARG A 231 -8.51 -10.15 16.58
N LYS A 232 -9.78 -10.39 16.21
CA LYS A 232 -10.73 -9.49 15.51
C LYS A 232 -10.55 -8.02 15.91
N THR A 233 -9.85 -7.25 15.09
CA THR A 233 -9.94 -5.78 15.07
C THR A 233 -9.94 -5.38 13.61
N ASP A 234 -11.15 -5.07 13.10
CA ASP A 234 -11.57 -4.94 11.69
C ASP A 234 -10.87 -3.81 10.88
N PHE A 235 -9.54 -3.67 10.95
CA PHE A 235 -8.89 -2.44 10.49
C PHE A 235 -7.48 -2.59 9.95
N ARG A 236 -6.66 -3.45 10.59
CA ARG A 236 -5.34 -3.83 10.09
C ARG A 236 -5.41 -5.05 9.17
N ASP A 237 -6.62 -5.46 8.82
CA ASP A 237 -6.84 -6.72 8.11
C ASP A 237 -6.22 -6.68 6.73
N GLN A 238 -6.34 -5.59 5.95
CA GLN A 238 -5.76 -5.58 4.60
C GLN A 238 -4.22 -5.55 4.59
N TYR A 239 -3.59 -4.68 5.39
CA TYR A 239 -2.12 -4.64 5.49
C TYR A 239 -1.56 -5.93 6.08
N ASN A 240 -2.07 -6.35 7.24
CA ASN A 240 -1.60 -7.57 7.89
C ASN A 240 -1.85 -8.78 7.00
N PHE A 241 -3.03 -8.86 6.36
CA PHE A 241 -3.31 -9.93 5.41
C PHE A 241 -2.33 -9.92 4.26
N PHE A 242 -2.07 -8.78 3.63
CA PHE A 242 -1.16 -8.70 2.50
C PHE A 242 0.27 -9.10 2.91
N ILE A 243 0.79 -8.55 4.01
CA ILE A 243 2.14 -8.86 4.51
C ILE A 243 2.25 -10.32 4.94
N THR A 244 1.24 -10.87 5.64
CA THR A 244 1.22 -12.27 6.05
C THR A 244 1.09 -13.19 4.83
N ALA A 245 0.23 -12.87 3.86
CA ALA A 245 0.12 -13.60 2.60
C ALA A 245 1.47 -13.62 1.87
N TYR A 246 2.10 -12.46 1.70
CA TYR A 246 3.42 -12.37 1.09
C TYR A 246 4.46 -13.22 1.84
N THR A 247 4.40 -13.23 3.18
CA THR A 247 5.24 -14.08 4.07
C THR A 247 4.98 -15.55 3.88
N CYS A 248 3.72 -15.97 3.78
CA CYS A 248 3.35 -17.36 3.56
C CYS A 248 3.82 -17.87 2.19
N LEU A 249 3.80 -17.05 1.12
CA LEU A 249 4.35 -17.46 -0.18
C LEU A 249 5.82 -17.88 -0.07
N ASN A 250 6.62 -17.13 0.69
CA ASN A 250 8.03 -17.43 0.91
C ASN A 250 8.23 -18.60 1.88
N LEU A 251 7.52 -18.60 3.01
CA LEU A 251 7.65 -19.62 4.05
C LEU A 251 7.28 -21.02 3.52
N LEU A 252 6.23 -21.09 2.70
CA LEU A 252 5.79 -22.35 2.06
C LEU A 252 6.69 -22.74 0.86
N GLY A 253 7.59 -21.86 0.43
CA GLY A 253 8.49 -22.10 -0.71
C GLY A 253 7.80 -22.16 -2.07
N ILE A 254 6.59 -21.62 -2.18
CA ILE A 254 5.79 -21.60 -3.42
C ILE A 254 6.38 -20.62 -4.44
N ASP A 255 7.08 -19.60 -3.94
CA ASP A 255 7.85 -18.63 -4.74
C ASP A 255 9.05 -19.24 -5.48
N LYS A 256 9.41 -20.50 -5.18
CA LYS A 256 10.55 -21.23 -5.77
C LYS A 256 11.89 -20.51 -5.59
N GLU A 257 11.97 -19.56 -4.65
CA GLU A 257 13.20 -18.83 -4.38
C GLU A 257 14.21 -19.76 -3.68
N LYS A 258 15.48 -19.68 -4.09
CA LYS A 258 16.56 -20.48 -3.47
C LYS A 258 16.85 -19.95 -2.06
N SER A 259 16.72 -20.80 -1.05
CA SER A 259 16.89 -20.42 0.37
C SER A 259 18.18 -19.67 0.68
N LYS A 260 19.27 -19.91 -0.06
CA LYS A 260 20.57 -19.21 0.13
C LYS A 260 20.50 -17.70 -0.07
N LYS A 261 19.52 -17.20 -0.83
CA LYS A 261 19.36 -15.76 -1.11
C LYS A 261 18.41 -15.05 -0.15
N VAL A 262 17.56 -15.80 0.56
CA VAL A 262 16.51 -15.22 1.40
C VAL A 262 17.10 -14.63 2.68
N VAL A 263 16.73 -13.38 2.97
CA VAL A 263 17.03 -12.64 4.19
C VAL A 263 15.71 -12.03 4.69
N PHE A 264 15.36 -12.26 5.95
CA PHE A 264 14.04 -11.91 6.50
C PHE A 264 13.73 -10.41 6.38
N SER A 265 14.70 -9.55 6.70
CA SER A 265 14.53 -8.09 6.64
C SER A 265 14.33 -7.60 5.20
N SER A 266 15.12 -8.08 4.23
CA SER A 266 14.92 -7.78 2.80
C SER A 266 13.53 -8.21 2.35
N PHE A 267 13.16 -9.45 2.67
CA PHE A 267 11.88 -10.02 2.33
C PHE A 267 10.68 -9.24 2.90
N GLN A 268 10.74 -8.81 4.16
CA GLN A 268 9.69 -7.97 4.78
C GLN A 268 9.59 -6.61 4.09
N ASN A 269 10.71 -6.05 3.63
CA ASN A 269 10.70 -4.79 2.94
C ASN A 269 10.09 -4.90 1.53
N ASP A 270 10.40 -5.98 0.81
CA ASP A 270 9.78 -6.31 -0.47
C ASP A 270 8.25 -6.43 -0.32
N ALA A 271 7.80 -7.06 0.76
CA ALA A 271 6.38 -7.18 1.08
C ALA A 271 5.73 -5.79 1.26
N GLN A 272 6.42 -4.87 1.94
CA GLN A 272 5.95 -3.50 2.12
C GLN A 272 5.93 -2.71 0.81
N HIS A 273 6.96 -2.82 -0.03
CA HIS A 273 6.97 -2.22 -1.37
C HIS A 273 5.77 -2.70 -2.20
N ALA A 274 5.54 -4.01 -2.24
CA ALA A 274 4.40 -4.59 -2.94
C ALA A 274 3.04 -4.14 -2.36
N TYR A 275 2.93 -3.99 -1.04
CA TYR A 275 1.71 -3.49 -0.42
C TYR A 275 1.44 -2.02 -0.78
N TYR A 276 2.41 -1.13 -0.58
CA TYR A 276 2.22 0.30 -0.86
C TYR A 276 1.99 0.55 -2.36
N ALA A 277 2.64 -0.22 -3.23
CA ALA A 277 2.40 -0.15 -4.67
C ALA A 277 1.00 -0.61 -5.08
N ALA A 278 0.30 -1.41 -4.27
CA ALA A 278 -1.10 -1.77 -4.51
C ALA A 278 -2.04 -0.55 -4.43
N HIS A 279 -1.58 0.59 -3.92
CA HIS A 279 -2.28 1.88 -3.95
C HIS A 279 -1.88 2.74 -5.18
N CYS A 280 -1.16 2.17 -6.14
CA CYS A 280 -0.75 2.83 -7.39
C CYS A 280 -1.27 2.04 -8.60
N GLU A 281 -1.32 2.68 -9.78
CA GLU A 281 -1.60 1.97 -11.02
C GLU A 281 -0.43 1.10 -11.48
N TYR A 282 0.81 1.46 -11.13
CA TYR A 282 2.02 0.76 -11.53
C TYR A 282 2.96 0.50 -10.35
N LEU A 283 3.44 -0.74 -10.24
CA LEU A 283 4.64 -1.14 -9.51
C LEU A 283 5.77 -1.36 -10.52
N VAL A 284 6.89 -0.67 -10.33
CA VAL A 284 8.08 -0.80 -11.18
C VAL A 284 9.26 -1.25 -10.33
N SER A 285 9.88 -2.38 -10.69
CA SER A 285 11.09 -2.91 -10.05
C SER A 285 11.84 -3.81 -11.03
N ASP A 286 13.15 -3.98 -10.84
CA ASP A 286 13.93 -5.01 -11.52
C ASP A 286 14.22 -6.25 -10.63
N ASP A 287 13.59 -6.33 -9.46
CA ASP A 287 13.64 -7.52 -8.61
C ASP A 287 12.56 -8.53 -9.05
N GLU A 288 13.01 -9.55 -9.78
CA GLU A 288 12.17 -10.66 -10.27
C GLU A 288 11.32 -11.32 -9.17
N GLN A 289 11.86 -11.46 -7.96
CA GLN A 289 11.14 -12.11 -6.86
C GLN A 289 10.06 -11.20 -6.28
N LEU A 290 10.35 -9.90 -6.15
CA LEU A 290 9.35 -8.90 -5.79
C LEU A 290 8.19 -8.91 -6.79
N LEU A 291 8.50 -8.80 -8.09
CA LEU A 291 7.50 -8.77 -9.14
C LEU A 291 6.67 -10.06 -9.20
N LEU A 292 7.30 -11.24 -9.06
CA LEU A 292 6.62 -12.53 -9.06
C LEU A 292 5.57 -12.63 -7.96
N LYS A 293 5.97 -12.34 -6.71
CA LYS A 293 5.09 -12.42 -5.53
C LYS A 293 4.01 -11.34 -5.57
N ALA A 294 4.35 -10.11 -6.00
CA ALA A 294 3.38 -9.04 -6.18
C ALA A 294 2.31 -9.42 -7.21
N LYS A 295 2.69 -9.89 -8.41
CA LYS A 295 1.76 -10.37 -9.44
C LYS A 295 0.84 -11.47 -8.92
N ALA A 296 1.38 -12.45 -8.19
CA ALA A 296 0.60 -13.54 -7.61
C ALA A 296 -0.49 -13.04 -6.66
N LEU A 297 -0.12 -12.17 -5.71
CA LEU A 297 -1.08 -11.62 -4.75
C LEU A 297 -2.07 -10.66 -5.40
N TYR A 298 -1.62 -9.84 -6.35
CA TYR A 298 -2.50 -8.91 -7.06
C TYR A 298 -3.57 -9.68 -7.85
N ASN A 299 -3.18 -10.75 -8.54
CA ASN A 299 -4.13 -11.63 -9.22
C ASN A 299 -5.10 -12.32 -8.25
N LEU A 300 -4.58 -12.85 -7.14
CA LEU A 300 -5.38 -13.54 -6.13
C LEU A 300 -6.42 -12.62 -5.47
N LEU A 301 -6.03 -11.38 -5.19
CA LEU A 301 -6.84 -10.38 -4.48
C LEU A 301 -7.58 -9.43 -5.43
N ASN A 302 -7.51 -9.68 -6.74
CA ASN A 302 -8.09 -8.86 -7.80
C ASN A 302 -7.69 -7.37 -7.73
N ILE A 303 -6.41 -7.11 -7.46
CA ILE A 303 -5.80 -5.78 -7.47
C ILE A 303 -5.30 -5.51 -8.89
N LYS A 304 -5.74 -4.41 -9.50
CA LYS A 304 -5.42 -4.09 -10.91
C LYS A 304 -4.11 -3.34 -11.13
N THR A 305 -3.31 -3.15 -10.08
CA THR A 305 -1.96 -2.57 -10.19
C THR A 305 -1.12 -3.41 -11.16
N GLN A 306 -0.56 -2.75 -12.17
CA GLN A 306 0.31 -3.39 -13.15
C GLN A 306 1.72 -3.49 -12.62
N VAL A 307 2.37 -4.62 -12.86
CA VAL A 307 3.70 -4.94 -12.32
C VAL A 307 4.67 -5.09 -13.48
N LEU A 308 5.59 -4.12 -13.62
CA LEU A 308 6.46 -3.97 -14.78
C LEU A 308 7.93 -3.91 -14.37
N HIS A 309 8.81 -4.34 -15.28
CA HIS A 309 10.24 -4.04 -15.17
C HIS A 309 10.51 -2.56 -15.45
N ALA A 310 11.65 -2.05 -14.97
CA ALA A 310 12.04 -0.66 -15.23
C ALA A 310 12.09 -0.38 -16.74
N ASP A 311 12.80 -1.22 -17.50
CA ASP A 311 12.91 -1.09 -18.95
C ASP A 311 11.54 -1.16 -19.65
N GLU A 312 10.62 -2.00 -19.18
CA GLU A 312 9.28 -2.13 -19.76
C GLU A 312 8.43 -0.88 -19.54
N PHE A 313 8.45 -0.34 -18.32
CA PHE A 313 7.74 0.89 -17.97
C PHE A 313 8.29 2.08 -18.75
N PHE A 314 9.62 2.25 -18.73
CA PHE A 314 10.28 3.40 -19.32
C PHE A 314 10.23 3.41 -20.86
N ASN A 315 10.31 2.25 -21.51
CA ASN A 315 10.15 2.15 -22.97
C ASN A 315 8.71 2.41 -23.45
N ASN A 316 7.73 2.45 -22.55
CA ASN A 316 6.33 2.70 -22.88
C ASN A 316 5.77 3.96 -22.22
N LEU A 317 6.62 4.89 -21.74
CA LEU A 317 6.18 6.14 -21.10
C LEU A 317 5.14 6.90 -21.92
N ASP A 318 5.38 7.09 -23.23
CA ASP A 318 4.46 7.82 -24.11
C ASP A 318 3.11 7.14 -24.30
N LYS A 319 3.05 5.81 -24.13
CA LYS A 319 1.79 5.05 -24.24
C LYS A 319 1.07 4.97 -22.90
N ILE A 320 1.82 4.93 -21.80
CA ILE A 320 1.30 4.82 -20.44
C ILE A 320 0.81 6.19 -19.96
N GLY A 321 1.58 7.24 -20.23
CA GLY A 321 1.17 8.62 -20.09
C GLY A 321 0.04 8.86 -21.09
N CYS A 322 -1.14 9.21 -20.59
CA CYS A 322 -2.27 9.51 -21.46
C CYS A 322 -2.30 11.00 -21.86
N ASP A 323 -2.98 11.20 -22.99
CA ASP A 323 -3.13 12.36 -23.88
C ASP A 323 -2.81 13.75 -23.32
N GLY A 324 -2.17 14.55 -24.18
CA GLY A 324 -1.91 15.96 -23.98
C GLY A 324 -3.16 16.80 -23.66
N GLU A 325 -2.93 18.08 -23.37
CA GLU A 325 -3.98 19.02 -22.94
C GLU A 325 -5.24 18.91 -23.83
N LEU A 326 -6.37 18.56 -23.21
CA LEU A 326 -7.68 18.55 -23.87
C LEU A 326 -8.08 19.98 -24.17
N GLU A 327 -8.21 20.35 -25.44
CA GLU A 327 -8.81 21.63 -25.81
C GLU A 327 -10.32 21.63 -25.53
N PHE A 328 -10.90 22.81 -25.32
CA PHE A 328 -12.32 22.95 -24.99
C PHE A 328 -13.23 22.32 -26.04
N ASP A 329 -12.94 22.56 -27.32
CA ASP A 329 -13.77 22.08 -28.42
C ASP A 329 -13.72 20.55 -28.52
N ASP A 330 -12.53 19.95 -28.40
CA ASP A 330 -12.34 18.50 -28.36
C ASP A 330 -13.07 17.86 -27.18
N PHE A 331 -13.02 18.49 -26.01
CA PHE A 331 -13.74 18.02 -24.83
C PHE A 331 -15.25 18.07 -25.04
N MET A 332 -15.76 19.16 -25.62
CA MET A 332 -17.18 19.31 -25.91
C MET A 332 -17.66 18.36 -27.02
N GLU A 333 -16.83 18.04 -28.00
CA GLU A 333 -17.11 17.03 -29.03
C GLU A 333 -17.21 15.63 -28.41
N LYS A 334 -16.21 15.24 -27.61
CA LYS A 334 -16.23 13.97 -26.84
C LYS A 334 -17.47 13.87 -25.94
N LEU A 335 -17.90 14.97 -25.32
CA LEU A 335 -19.12 15.01 -24.51
C LEU A 335 -20.41 14.85 -25.34
N LYS A 336 -20.46 15.39 -26.56
CA LYS A 336 -21.62 15.22 -27.45
C LYS A 336 -21.71 13.79 -27.97
N ASP A 337 -20.56 13.17 -28.26
CA ASP A 337 -20.48 11.78 -28.72
C ASP A 337 -20.90 10.76 -27.66
N LEU A 338 -20.85 11.10 -26.37
CA LEU A 338 -21.45 10.28 -25.29
C LEU A 338 -22.92 9.94 -25.53
N LYS A 339 -23.68 10.80 -26.23
CA LYS A 339 -25.08 10.52 -26.58
C LYS A 339 -25.24 9.55 -27.75
N ASN A 340 -24.23 9.43 -28.61
CA ASN A 340 -24.38 8.81 -29.93
C ASN A 340 -23.53 7.56 -30.14
N ASN A 341 -22.30 7.50 -29.63
CA ASN A 341 -21.35 6.41 -29.88
C ASN A 341 -20.15 6.50 -28.93
N ILE A 342 -20.28 6.04 -27.68
CA ILE A 342 -19.08 5.74 -26.89
C ILE A 342 -19.00 4.24 -26.64
N ASN A 343 -17.84 3.70 -27.02
CA ASN A 343 -17.33 2.43 -26.54
C ASN A 343 -17.28 2.55 -25.02
N PHE A 344 -18.25 1.96 -24.32
CA PHE A 344 -18.17 1.75 -22.89
C PHE A 344 -17.58 0.37 -22.68
N SER A 345 -16.63 0.23 -21.76
CA SER A 345 -16.11 -1.11 -21.49
C SER A 345 -17.19 -1.95 -20.81
N GLU A 346 -17.95 -1.35 -19.89
CA GLU A 346 -19.00 -1.97 -19.10
C GLU A 346 -20.06 -0.92 -18.67
N SER A 347 -21.29 -1.35 -18.37
CA SER A 347 -22.35 -0.50 -17.82
C SER A 347 -23.16 -1.20 -16.74
N ILE A 348 -23.50 -0.48 -15.66
CA ILE A 348 -24.34 -1.00 -14.56
C ILE A 348 -25.50 -0.01 -14.33
N SER A 349 -26.72 -0.52 -14.31
CA SER A 349 -27.94 0.29 -14.08
C SER A 349 -28.47 0.10 -12.66
N TYR A 350 -28.82 1.21 -12.01
CA TYR A 350 -29.47 1.29 -10.71
C TYR A 350 -30.73 2.16 -10.80
N ASP A 351 -31.57 2.15 -9.76
CA ASP A 351 -32.81 2.93 -9.72
C ASP A 351 -32.57 4.45 -9.91
N GLU A 352 -31.40 4.95 -9.54
CA GLU A 352 -31.03 6.38 -9.59
C GLU A 352 -30.22 6.79 -10.85
N GLY A 353 -29.80 5.84 -11.71
CA GLY A 353 -29.01 6.16 -12.91
C GLY A 353 -28.20 4.98 -13.47
N THR A 354 -27.45 5.24 -14.55
CA THR A 354 -26.55 4.25 -15.18
C THR A 354 -25.10 4.70 -15.04
N VAL A 355 -24.24 3.81 -14.54
CA VAL A 355 -22.79 4.00 -14.44
C VAL A 355 -22.14 3.36 -15.67
N TYR A 356 -21.21 4.09 -16.26
CA TYR A 356 -20.44 3.71 -17.43
C TYR A 356 -18.96 3.79 -17.15
N ARG A 357 -18.25 2.74 -17.54
CA ARG A 357 -16.81 2.71 -17.48
C ARG A 357 -16.21 3.18 -18.81
N LEU A 358 -15.32 4.16 -18.71
CA LEU A 358 -14.75 4.85 -19.86
C LEU A 358 -13.48 4.14 -20.34
N TYR A 359 -13.33 3.96 -21.66
CA TYR A 359 -12.07 3.45 -22.23
C TYR A 359 -10.93 4.43 -22.03
N ASN A 360 -11.19 5.73 -22.22
CA ASN A 360 -10.23 6.81 -22.01
C ASN A 360 -10.69 7.68 -20.85
N SER A 361 -9.77 8.02 -19.94
CA SER A 361 -10.08 8.91 -18.83
C SER A 361 -10.14 10.38 -19.25
N TYR A 362 -11.10 11.15 -18.76
CA TYR A 362 -11.16 12.60 -18.96
C TYR A 362 -10.20 13.33 -18.01
N PHE A 363 -9.49 14.33 -18.53
CA PHE A 363 -8.43 15.06 -17.82
C PHE A 363 -7.35 14.13 -17.22
N ASP A 364 -7.20 12.94 -17.83
CA ASP A 364 -6.43 11.79 -17.36
C ASP A 364 -6.78 11.28 -15.96
N TYR A 365 -7.91 11.70 -15.40
CA TYR A 365 -8.30 11.33 -14.04
C TYR A 365 -9.62 10.59 -14.04
N PHE A 366 -10.68 11.17 -14.58
CA PHE A 366 -12.01 10.57 -14.47
C PHE A 366 -12.17 9.39 -15.43
N ASN A 367 -12.26 8.18 -14.89
CA ASN A 367 -12.37 6.93 -15.64
C ASN A 367 -13.78 6.32 -15.61
N GLU A 368 -14.69 6.90 -14.82
CA GLU A 368 -16.10 6.51 -14.78
C GLU A 368 -17.01 7.71 -14.96
N MET A 369 -18.19 7.44 -15.51
CA MET A 369 -19.26 8.41 -15.71
C MET A 369 -20.60 7.82 -15.28
N GLN A 370 -21.32 8.51 -14.40
CA GLN A 370 -22.69 8.20 -14.05
C GLN A 370 -23.65 9.18 -14.72
N ILE A 371 -24.70 8.65 -15.38
CA ILE A 371 -25.79 9.45 -15.93
C ILE A 371 -26.99 9.36 -14.97
N ILE A 372 -27.33 10.49 -14.36
CA ILE A 372 -28.47 10.63 -13.44
C ILE A 372 -29.65 11.18 -14.23
N LYS A 373 -30.73 10.41 -14.29
CA LYS A 373 -31.98 10.84 -14.94
C LYS A 373 -32.82 11.59 -13.92
N THR A 374 -33.17 12.82 -14.26
CA THR A 374 -34.05 13.69 -13.46
C THR A 374 -35.42 13.77 -14.14
N GLU A 375 -36.50 13.66 -13.37
CA GLU A 375 -37.88 13.53 -13.89
C GLU A 375 -38.31 14.67 -14.84
N ASN A 376 -37.70 15.86 -14.77
CA ASN A 376 -38.06 17.05 -15.55
C ASN A 376 -36.87 17.88 -16.10
N LEU A 377 -35.64 17.35 -16.07
CA LEU A 377 -34.42 18.08 -16.51
C LEU A 377 -33.56 17.21 -17.43
N ASN A 378 -32.75 17.86 -18.26
CA ASN A 378 -31.69 17.19 -19.02
C ASN A 378 -30.82 16.33 -18.08
N PRO A 379 -30.42 15.12 -18.51
CA PRO A 379 -29.67 14.22 -17.64
C PRO A 379 -28.33 14.84 -17.22
N ILE A 380 -27.97 14.64 -15.95
CA ILE A 380 -26.71 15.12 -15.39
C ILE A 380 -25.66 14.02 -15.56
N CYS A 381 -24.48 14.37 -16.10
CA CYS A 381 -23.35 13.47 -16.21
C CYS A 381 -22.36 13.76 -15.09
N VAL A 382 -22.03 12.75 -14.29
CA VAL A 382 -21.10 12.85 -13.16
C VAL A 382 -19.87 12.01 -13.45
N PHE A 383 -18.73 12.66 -13.61
CA PHE A 383 -17.43 12.04 -13.83
C PHE A 383 -16.69 11.89 -12.50
N TYR A 384 -16.18 10.70 -12.21
CA TYR A 384 -15.37 10.43 -11.02
C TYR A 384 -14.27 9.41 -11.34
N LYS A 385 -13.32 9.28 -10.41
CA LYS A 385 -12.29 8.24 -10.46
C LYS A 385 -12.72 7.09 -9.56
N GLU A 386 -12.84 5.90 -10.14
CA GLU A 386 -12.92 4.65 -9.40
C GLU A 386 -11.56 3.95 -9.47
N TYR A 387 -11.13 3.40 -8.34
CA TYR A 387 -9.89 2.66 -8.23
C TYR A 387 -10.21 1.17 -8.09
N GLU A 388 -9.60 0.34 -8.92
CA GLU A 388 -9.68 -1.13 -8.81
C GLU A 388 -8.45 -1.73 -8.10
N ASN A 389 -7.82 -0.93 -7.26
CA ASN A 389 -6.68 -1.30 -6.45
C ASN A 389 -6.96 -0.84 -5.02
N TYR A 390 -5.97 -0.84 -4.14
CA TYR A 390 -6.19 -0.46 -2.73
C TYR A 390 -6.32 1.06 -2.51
N SER A 391 -6.26 1.86 -3.56
CA SER A 391 -6.46 3.31 -3.47
C SER A 391 -7.88 3.64 -3.05
N ASN A 392 -8.02 4.43 -1.99
CA ASN A 392 -9.29 4.97 -1.54
C ASN A 392 -9.21 6.48 -1.22
N PHE A 393 -8.11 7.12 -1.62
CA PHE A 393 -7.84 8.53 -1.37
C PHE A 393 -7.64 9.29 -2.67
N SER A 394 -7.72 10.62 -2.59
CA SER A 394 -7.22 11.54 -3.59
C SER A 394 -6.32 12.55 -2.89
N SER A 395 -5.08 12.70 -3.35
CA SER A 395 -4.13 13.63 -2.73
C SER A 395 -4.49 15.07 -3.08
N PHE A 396 -4.03 16.02 -2.26
CA PHE A 396 -4.22 17.45 -2.56
C PHE A 396 -3.51 17.85 -3.85
N GLU A 397 -2.35 17.25 -4.14
CA GLU A 397 -1.61 17.47 -5.38
C GLU A 397 -2.38 16.96 -6.60
N GLU A 398 -3.05 15.80 -6.49
CA GLU A 398 -3.94 15.31 -7.54
C GLU A 398 -5.06 16.31 -7.79
N MET A 399 -5.76 16.73 -6.73
CA MET A 399 -6.84 17.71 -6.84
C MET A 399 -6.36 19.02 -7.45
N GLU A 400 -5.18 19.50 -7.08
CA GLU A 400 -4.56 20.69 -7.65
C GLU A 400 -4.32 20.54 -9.15
N LEU A 401 -3.63 19.48 -9.56
CA LEU A 401 -3.28 19.23 -10.95
C LEU A 401 -4.53 19.08 -11.83
N ILE A 402 -5.52 18.32 -11.37
CA ILE A 402 -6.78 18.12 -12.11
C ILE A 402 -7.56 19.43 -12.18
N THR A 403 -7.69 20.16 -11.08
CA THR A 403 -8.37 21.47 -11.08
C THR A 403 -7.70 22.42 -12.07
N ASN A 404 -6.38 22.48 -12.07
CA ASN A 404 -5.63 23.35 -12.98
C ASN A 404 -5.82 22.94 -14.45
N ARG A 405 -5.84 21.63 -14.76
CA ARG A 405 -6.14 21.12 -16.12
C ARG A 405 -7.55 21.51 -16.57
N ILE A 406 -8.55 21.37 -15.70
CA ILE A 406 -9.93 21.78 -15.99
C ILE A 406 -10.00 23.30 -16.21
N VAL A 407 -9.34 24.10 -15.36
CA VAL A 407 -9.31 25.57 -15.51
C VAL A 407 -8.60 26.01 -16.80
N ARG A 408 -7.57 25.31 -17.25
CA ARG A 408 -6.94 25.57 -18.57
C ARG A 408 -7.91 25.32 -19.72
N THR A 409 -8.71 24.25 -19.60
CA THR A 409 -9.66 23.83 -20.64
C THR A 409 -10.91 24.70 -20.66
N LEU A 410 -11.55 24.91 -19.51
CA LEU A 410 -12.83 25.64 -19.38
C LEU A 410 -12.65 27.15 -19.15
N GLY A 411 -11.42 27.60 -18.90
CA GLY A 411 -11.13 28.97 -18.52
C GLY A 411 -11.43 29.28 -17.04
N ARG A 412 -11.60 30.56 -16.74
CA ARG A 412 -11.83 31.04 -15.35
C ARG A 412 -13.20 30.60 -14.85
N ASP A 413 -13.26 30.24 -13.58
CA ASP A 413 -14.52 29.89 -12.95
C ASP A 413 -15.42 31.13 -12.70
N LEU A 414 -16.66 30.90 -12.26
CA LEU A 414 -17.65 31.93 -11.91
C LEU A 414 -17.15 32.86 -10.77
N TYR A 415 -16.21 32.39 -9.97
CA TYR A 415 -15.56 33.14 -8.88
C TYR A 415 -14.28 33.85 -9.34
N ASN A 416 -14.00 33.89 -10.65
CA ASN A 416 -12.83 34.48 -11.30
C ASN A 416 -11.48 33.89 -10.82
N LYS A 417 -11.48 32.66 -10.31
CA LYS A 417 -10.27 31.90 -9.97
C LYS A 417 -9.67 31.28 -11.23
N LYS A 418 -8.36 31.49 -11.40
CA LYS A 418 -7.59 31.02 -12.58
C LYS A 418 -6.69 29.81 -12.30
N LYS A 419 -6.61 29.39 -11.05
CA LYS A 419 -5.81 28.23 -10.62
C LYS A 419 -6.31 27.73 -9.27
N TYR A 420 -5.92 26.51 -8.95
CA TYR A 420 -5.95 26.00 -7.60
C TYR A 420 -4.92 26.75 -6.73
N SER A 421 -5.22 26.88 -5.44
CA SER A 421 -4.42 27.67 -4.50
C SER A 421 -4.37 27.01 -3.12
N ALA A 422 -3.41 27.41 -2.29
CA ALA A 422 -3.33 26.95 -0.90
C ALA A 422 -4.61 27.21 -0.09
N ASN A 423 -5.39 28.24 -0.43
CA ASN A 423 -6.68 28.49 0.18
C ASN A 423 -7.69 27.37 -0.12
N ASP A 424 -7.63 26.78 -1.32
CA ASP A 424 -8.47 25.63 -1.66
C ASP A 424 -8.10 24.41 -0.81
N THR A 425 -6.80 24.14 -0.61
CA THR A 425 -6.34 23.07 0.28
C THR A 425 -6.84 23.27 1.71
N LEU A 426 -6.76 24.50 2.24
CA LEU A 426 -7.28 24.83 3.57
C LEU A 426 -8.80 24.63 3.66
N GLN A 427 -9.54 25.08 2.64
CA GLN A 427 -10.99 24.88 2.58
C GLN A 427 -11.37 23.40 2.51
N ILE A 428 -10.61 22.57 1.78
CA ILE A 428 -10.88 21.13 1.72
C ILE A 428 -10.58 20.46 3.06
N LYS A 429 -9.47 20.83 3.72
CA LYS A 429 -9.13 20.32 5.06
C LYS A 429 -10.20 20.66 6.11
N ASN A 430 -10.83 21.82 5.98
CA ASN A 430 -11.89 22.28 6.87
C ASN A 430 -13.30 21.84 6.42
N GLU A 431 -13.41 21.04 5.36
CA GLU A 431 -14.70 20.60 4.78
C GLU A 431 -15.60 21.74 4.26
N ASP A 432 -15.04 22.93 4.04
CA ASP A 432 -15.75 24.15 3.61
C ASP A 432 -15.59 24.44 2.10
N TRP A 433 -14.93 23.56 1.35
CA TRP A 433 -14.62 23.80 -0.06
C TRP A 433 -15.87 23.76 -0.94
N GLN A 434 -16.27 24.94 -1.41
CA GLN A 434 -17.44 25.14 -2.28
C GLN A 434 -17.25 24.62 -3.72
N GLY A 435 -16.06 24.11 -4.06
CA GLY A 435 -15.75 23.61 -5.38
C GLY A 435 -15.38 24.69 -6.41
N ARG A 436 -15.59 24.36 -7.69
CA ARG A 436 -15.47 25.27 -8.85
C ARG A 436 -16.72 25.17 -9.71
N VAL A 437 -17.13 26.30 -10.29
CA VAL A 437 -18.34 26.38 -11.12
C VAL A 437 -18.02 27.12 -12.41
N TRP A 438 -18.38 26.56 -13.55
CA TRP A 438 -18.34 27.24 -14.85
C TRP A 438 -19.75 27.29 -15.42
N ASP A 439 -20.17 28.49 -15.81
CA ASP A 439 -21.49 28.79 -16.34
C ASP A 439 -21.36 29.21 -17.80
N PHE A 440 -21.80 28.33 -18.71
CA PHE A 440 -21.85 28.60 -20.15
C PHE A 440 -23.31 28.77 -20.59
N GLU A 441 -23.53 29.35 -21.77
CA GLU A 441 -24.87 29.62 -22.31
C GLU A 441 -25.76 28.37 -22.35
N TYR A 442 -25.19 27.22 -22.71
CA TYR A 442 -25.93 25.96 -22.93
C TYR A 442 -25.63 24.86 -21.90
N SER A 443 -24.72 25.09 -20.95
CA SER A 443 -24.32 24.06 -20.00
C SER A 443 -23.59 24.62 -18.79
N ASN A 444 -23.66 23.88 -17.68
CA ASN A 444 -22.90 24.17 -16.47
C ASN A 444 -21.94 23.03 -16.14
N PHE A 445 -20.78 23.40 -15.60
CA PHE A 445 -19.83 22.44 -15.01
C PHE A 445 -19.62 22.74 -13.53
N TYR A 446 -19.61 21.69 -12.71
CA TYR A 446 -19.34 21.80 -11.27
C TYR A 446 -18.27 20.81 -10.86
N LEU A 447 -17.17 21.29 -10.28
CA LEU A 447 -16.15 20.44 -9.65
C LEU A 447 -16.36 20.47 -8.14
N LYS A 448 -16.61 19.31 -7.53
CA LYS A 448 -16.91 19.23 -6.09
C LYS A 448 -16.39 17.94 -5.46
N ILE A 449 -16.28 17.95 -4.14
CA ILE A 449 -16.01 16.76 -3.33
C ILE A 449 -17.33 16.30 -2.70
N ASN A 450 -17.83 15.15 -3.13
CA ASN A 450 -19.04 14.53 -2.58
C ASN A 450 -18.65 13.19 -1.96
N ASN A 451 -19.02 12.94 -0.70
CA ASN A 451 -18.71 11.68 0.01
C ASN A 451 -17.23 11.28 -0.12
N LYS A 452 -16.31 12.24 0.06
CA LYS A 452 -14.85 12.08 -0.11
C LYS A 452 -14.39 11.75 -1.55
N ARG A 453 -15.27 11.78 -2.55
CA ARG A 453 -14.94 11.59 -3.97
C ARG A 453 -14.85 12.93 -4.69
N PHE A 454 -13.72 13.16 -5.37
CA PHE A 454 -13.52 14.29 -6.26
C PHE A 454 -14.22 14.03 -7.60
N SER A 455 -15.18 14.88 -7.96
CA SER A 455 -16.07 14.63 -9.10
C SER A 455 -16.36 15.89 -9.93
N LEU A 456 -16.45 15.72 -11.24
CA LEU A 456 -16.82 16.76 -12.20
C LEU A 456 -18.24 16.47 -12.71
N HIS A 457 -19.13 17.45 -12.59
CA HIS A 457 -20.54 17.34 -12.95
C HIS A 457 -20.78 18.20 -14.18
N TYR A 458 -21.39 17.63 -15.20
CA TYR A 458 -21.83 18.31 -16.40
C TYR A 458 -23.36 18.31 -16.46
N GLN A 459 -23.94 19.50 -16.55
CA GLN A 459 -25.39 19.71 -16.63
C GLN A 459 -25.74 20.51 -17.88
N PRO A 460 -26.36 19.91 -18.90
CA PRO A 460 -26.92 20.63 -20.03
C PRO A 460 -28.10 21.52 -19.59
N LYS A 461 -28.22 22.73 -20.15
CA LYS A 461 -29.36 23.63 -19.91
C LYS A 461 -30.55 23.34 -20.82
#